data_AF-A0A673BIY8-F1
#
_entry.id   AF-A0A673BIY8-F1
#
_cell.length_a   1.000
_cell.length_b   1.000
_cell.length_c   1.000
_cell.angle_alpha   90.00
_cell.angle_beta   90.00
_cell.angle_gamma   90.00
#
_symmetry.space_group_name_H-M   'P 1'
#
loop_
_entity.id
_entity.type
_entity.pdbx_description
1 polymer ?
#
loop_
_entity_poly.entity_id
_entity_poly.type
_entity_poly.pdbx_seq_one_letter_code
_entity_poly.pdbx_strand_id
1 'polypeptide(L)'
;LPRSTDYTDVSLTAAERVRALGKMGCSVEINDDIAPRRYFRSGVEMERMAAVYLDEGSLENAYVLYTKFITLFVEKLPTHRDYQRAASPKNS
;
A
#
# COMPACT_ATOMS: atom_id res chain seq x y z
N LEU A 1 0.04 25.46 8.29
CA LEU A 1 0.30 24.23 7.51
C LEU A 1 -0.99 23.87 6.77
N PRO A 2 -0.97 23.62 5.45
CA PRO A 2 -2.18 23.22 4.75
C PRO A 2 -2.64 21.88 5.34
N ARG A 3 -3.89 21.83 5.83
CA ARG A 3 -4.49 20.60 6.33
C ARG A 3 -4.36 19.56 5.22
N SER A 4 -3.71 18.43 5.51
CA SER A 4 -3.84 17.24 4.67
C SER A 4 -5.33 17.03 4.44
N THR A 5 -5.75 17.03 3.17
CA THR A 5 -7.16 16.87 2.81
C THR A 5 -7.70 15.62 3.50
N ASP A 6 -8.59 15.81 4.47
CA ASP A 6 -9.09 14.73 5.31
C ASP A 6 -10.23 14.03 4.57
N TYR A 7 -10.15 12.71 4.42
CA TYR A 7 -11.22 11.95 3.78
C TYR A 7 -12.50 11.95 4.62
N THR A 8 -12.46 12.37 5.88
CA THR A 8 -13.66 12.55 6.72
C THR A 8 -14.32 13.92 6.54
N ASP A 9 -13.74 14.82 5.74
CA ASP A 9 -14.33 16.13 5.46
C ASP A 9 -15.57 15.98 4.57
N VAL A 10 -16.74 16.15 5.18
CA VAL A 10 -18.05 16.03 4.51
C VAL A 10 -18.37 17.19 3.58
N SER A 11 -17.59 18.28 3.62
CA SER A 11 -17.72 19.38 2.65
C SER A 11 -17.14 19.01 1.28
N LEU A 12 -16.31 17.97 1.21
CA LEU A 12 -15.72 17.45 -0.02
C LEU A 12 -16.68 16.52 -0.76
N THR A 13 -16.54 16.48 -2.08
CA THR A 13 -17.22 15.47 -2.90
C THR A 13 -16.72 14.07 -2.58
N ALA A 14 -17.55 13.06 -2.83
CA ALA A 14 -17.14 11.66 -2.66
C ALA A 14 -15.85 11.33 -3.41
N ALA A 15 -15.68 11.85 -4.62
CA ALA A 15 -14.48 11.65 -5.42
C ALA A 15 -13.22 12.28 -4.78
N GLU A 16 -13.34 13.44 -4.14
CA GLU A 16 -12.23 14.06 -3.41
C GLU A 16 -11.85 13.27 -2.17
N ARG A 17 -12.84 12.76 -1.43
CA ARG A 17 -12.62 11.90 -0.25
C ARG A 17 -11.92 10.59 -0.64
N VAL A 18 -12.37 9.93 -1.71
CA VAL A 18 -11.70 8.73 -2.24
C VAL A 18 -10.28 9.03 -2.73
N ARG A 19 -10.05 10.18 -3.38
CA ARG A 19 -8.69 10.61 -3.75
C ARG A 19 -7.81 10.85 -2.52
N ALA A 20 -8.35 11.38 -1.43
CA ALA A 20 -7.61 11.54 -0.19
C ALA A 20 -7.18 10.19 0.40
N LEU A 21 -8.09 9.20 0.44
CA LEU A 21 -7.75 7.81 0.82
C LEU A 21 -6.66 7.22 -0.09
N GLY A 22 -6.76 7.45 -1.40
CA GLY A 22 -5.76 6.98 -2.36
C GLY A 22 -4.38 7.57 -2.08
N LYS A 23 -4.30 8.88 -1.81
CA LYS A 23 -3.05 9.54 -1.41
C LYS A 23 -2.45 8.95 -0.13
N MET A 24 -3.28 8.57 0.84
CA MET A 24 -2.81 7.88 2.05
C MET A 24 -2.23 6.50 1.72
N GLY A 25 -2.92 5.71 0.89
CA GLY A 25 -2.44 4.41 0.44
C GLY A 25 -1.12 4.48 -0.33
N CYS A 26 -0.94 5.49 -1.18
CA CYS A 26 0.29 5.67 -1.96
C CYS A 26 1.49 6.16 -1.12
N SER A 27 1.29 6.51 0.16
CA SER A 27 2.38 6.93 1.06
C SER A 27 3.17 5.70 1.54
N VAL A 28 3.94 5.12 0.63
CA VAL A 28 4.85 4.00 0.90
C VAL A 28 6.20 4.25 0.25
N GLU A 29 7.25 4.05 1.04
CA GLU A 29 8.63 4.18 0.60
C GLU A 29 9.37 2.86 0.80
N ILE A 30 10.33 2.60 -0.09
CA ILE A 30 11.24 1.47 0.00
C ILE A 30 12.61 1.95 0.46
N ASN A 31 13.22 1.17 1.33
CA ASN A 31 14.61 1.31 1.73
C ASN A 31 15.42 0.18 1.09
N ASP A 32 16.43 0.54 0.29
CA ASP A 32 17.30 -0.41 -0.42
C ASP A 32 18.18 -1.27 0.51
N ASP A 33 18.36 -0.88 1.78
CA ASP A 33 19.10 -1.69 2.77
C ASP A 33 18.25 -2.80 3.38
N ILE A 34 16.94 -2.78 3.12
CA ILE A 34 16.02 -3.83 3.52
C ILE A 34 15.85 -4.79 2.35
N ALA A 35 16.39 -6.01 2.44
CA ALA A 35 16.23 -7.02 1.38
C ALA A 35 14.78 -7.16 0.86
N PRO A 36 14.54 -7.22 -0.47
CA PRO A 36 13.20 -7.28 -1.07
C PRO A 36 12.29 -8.37 -0.48
N ARG A 37 12.87 -9.52 -0.09
CA ARG A 37 12.19 -10.64 0.60
C ARG A 37 11.43 -10.23 1.86
N ARG A 38 11.87 -9.19 2.57
CA ARG A 38 11.16 -8.67 3.75
C ARG A 38 9.85 -7.98 3.35
N TYR A 39 9.86 -7.19 2.28
CA TYR A 39 8.63 -6.56 1.77
C TYR A 39 7.61 -7.59 1.31
N PHE A 40 8.03 -8.66 0.63
CA PHE A 40 7.12 -9.77 0.27
C PHE A 40 6.43 -10.39 1.49
N ARG A 41 7.15 -10.62 2.60
CA ARG A 41 6.55 -11.13 3.85
C ARG A 41 5.57 -10.12 4.45
N SER A 42 5.96 -8.85 4.54
CA SER A 42 5.07 -7.80 5.03
C SER A 42 3.84 -7.60 4.14
N GLY A 43 3.97 -7.87 2.83
CA GLY A 43 2.87 -7.82 1.87
C GLY A 43 1.79 -8.84 2.16
N VAL A 44 2.15 -10.07 2.52
CA VAL A 44 1.17 -11.12 2.91
C VAL A 44 0.34 -10.67 4.11
N GLU A 45 0.99 -10.10 5.12
CA GLU A 45 0.27 -9.59 6.30
C GLU A 45 -0.60 -8.37 5.96
N MET A 46 -0.14 -7.50 5.05
CA MET A 46 -0.91 -6.35 4.57
C MET A 46 -2.18 -6.79 3.82
N GLU A 47 -2.07 -7.78 2.94
CA GLU A 47 -3.21 -8.36 2.21
C GLU A 47 -4.21 -9.01 3.18
N ARG A 48 -3.71 -9.81 4.14
CA ARG A 48 -4.54 -10.43 5.18
C ARG A 48 -5.30 -9.39 5.99
N MET A 49 -4.63 -8.33 6.44
CA MET A 49 -5.28 -7.25 7.18
C MET A 49 -6.30 -6.48 6.34
N ALA A 50 -6.03 -6.29 5.05
CA ALA A 50 -7.00 -5.66 4.14
C ALA A 50 -8.28 -6.51 4.01
N ALA A 51 -8.14 -7.84 3.94
CA ALA A 51 -9.27 -8.76 3.94
C ALA A 51 -10.07 -8.71 5.24
N VAL A 52 -9.40 -8.67 6.41
CA VAL A 52 -10.09 -8.50 7.70
C VAL A 52 -10.91 -7.21 7.74
N TYR A 53 -10.33 -6.07 7.31
CA TYR A 53 -11.09 -4.81 7.25
C TYR A 53 -12.26 -4.86 6.28
N LEU A 54 -12.13 -5.58 5.17
CA LEU A 54 -13.23 -5.77 4.23
C LEU A 54 -14.36 -6.57 4.87
N ASP A 55 -14.04 -7.67 5.54
CA ASP A 55 -15.02 -8.55 6.22
C ASP A 55 -15.72 -7.83 7.39
N GLU A 56 -15.02 -6.95 8.09
CA GLU A 56 -15.58 -6.10 9.16
C GLU A 56 -16.41 -4.91 8.63
N GLY A 57 -16.47 -4.71 7.30
CA GLY A 57 -17.16 -3.58 6.67
C GLY A 57 -16.40 -2.24 6.77
N SER A 58 -15.14 -2.27 7.20
CA SER A 58 -14.24 -1.12 7.28
C SER A 58 -13.63 -0.80 5.91
N LEU A 59 -14.48 -0.40 4.95
CA LEU A 59 -14.13 -0.27 3.54
C LEU A 59 -13.03 0.77 3.29
N GLU A 60 -13.01 1.88 4.02
CA GLU A 60 -12.00 2.94 3.87
C GLU A 60 -10.60 2.42 4.27
N ASN A 61 -10.50 1.66 5.37
CA ASN A 61 -9.25 1.04 5.81
C ASN A 61 -8.80 -0.07 4.86
N ALA A 62 -9.73 -0.92 4.41
CA ALA A 62 -9.44 -1.95 3.41
C ALA A 62 -8.89 -1.33 2.12
N TYR A 63 -9.53 -0.26 1.62
CA TYR A 63 -9.10 0.47 0.44
C TYR A 63 -7.68 1.06 0.59
N VAL A 64 -7.37 1.66 1.74
CA VAL A 64 -6.03 2.20 2.02
C VAL A 64 -4.98 1.09 2.02
N LEU A 65 -5.24 -0.06 2.66
CA LEU A 65 -4.29 -1.17 2.68
C LEU A 65 -4.10 -1.81 1.30
N TYR A 66 -5.17 -2.03 0.54
CA TYR A 66 -5.04 -2.55 -0.82
C TYR A 66 -4.28 -1.59 -1.73
N THR A 67 -4.57 -0.29 -1.66
CA THR A 67 -3.84 0.72 -2.43
C THR A 67 -2.36 0.72 -2.04
N LYS A 68 -2.04 0.65 -0.74
CA LYS A 68 -0.67 0.56 -0.24
C LYS A 68 0.06 -0.68 -0.73
N PHE A 69 -0.61 -1.82 -0.72
CA PHE A 69 -0.09 -3.08 -1.23
C PHE A 69 0.23 -2.97 -2.72
N ILE A 70 -0.72 -2.48 -3.52
CA ILE A 70 -0.55 -2.30 -4.97
C ILE A 70 0.61 -1.34 -5.25
N THR A 71 0.62 -0.14 -4.66
CA THR A 71 1.70 0.83 -4.85
C THR A 71 3.06 0.25 -4.44
N LEU A 72 3.13 -0.49 -3.33
CA LEU A 72 4.37 -1.12 -2.90
C LEU A 72 4.88 -2.11 -3.95
N PHE A 73 4.06 -3.05 -4.43
CA PHE A 73 4.54 -4.14 -5.28
C PHE A 73 4.59 -3.81 -6.77
N VAL A 74 3.74 -2.91 -7.25
CA VAL A 74 3.65 -2.56 -8.68
C VAL A 74 4.55 -1.38 -9.01
N GLU A 75 4.62 -0.38 -8.14
CA GLU A 75 5.31 0.88 -8.46
C GLU A 75 6.67 0.99 -7.75
N LYS A 76 6.72 0.73 -6.44
CA LYS A 76 7.89 1.05 -5.62
C LYS A 76 8.92 -0.08 -5.61
N LEU A 77 8.56 -1.26 -5.15
CA LEU A 77 9.48 -2.39 -4.97
C LEU A 77 10.22 -2.82 -6.24
N PRO A 78 9.63 -2.76 -7.46
CA PRO A 78 10.37 -3.04 -8.68
C PRO A 78 11.56 -2.12 -8.94
N THR A 79 11.59 -0.94 -8.33
CA THR A 79 12.71 0.02 -8.43
C THR A 79 13.86 -0.28 -7.45
N HIS A 80 13.67 -1.20 -6.50
CA HIS A 80 14.71 -1.58 -5.54
C HIS A 80 15.90 -2.25 -6.26
N ARG A 81 17.13 -1.85 -5.91
CA ARG A 81 18.38 -2.34 -6.52
C ARG A 81 18.53 -3.86 -6.60
N ASP A 82 18.00 -4.59 -5.62
CA ASP A 82 18.14 -6.04 -5.48
C ASP A 82 16.87 -6.82 -5.90
N TYR A 83 15.85 -6.15 -6.45
CA TYR A 83 14.56 -6.75 -6.77
C TYR A 83 14.67 -7.96 -7.70
N GLN A 84 15.38 -7.83 -8.82
CA GLN A 84 15.50 -8.89 -9.83
C GLN A 84 16.13 -10.18 -9.29
N ARG A 85 17.11 -10.04 -8.39
CA ARG A 85 17.76 -11.18 -7.72
C ARG A 85 16.82 -11.87 -6.74
N ALA A 86 15.93 -11.11 -6.10
CA ALA A 86 14.95 -11.66 -5.18
C ALA A 86 13.75 -12.31 -5.88
N ALA A 87 13.35 -11.79 -7.05
CA ALA A 87 12.19 -12.23 -7.84
C ALA A 87 12.47 -13.50 -8.66
N SER A 88 13.73 -13.79 -8.95
CA SER A 88 14.10 -15.01 -9.68
C SER A 88 13.77 -16.26 -8.84
N PRO A 89 13.03 -17.24 -9.39
CA PRO A 89 12.89 -18.55 -8.77
C PRO A 89 14.28 -19.12 -8.52
N LYS A 90 14.54 -19.67 -7.33
CA LYS A 90 15.75 -20.47 -7.14
C LYS A 90 15.57 -21.74 -7.96
N ASN A 91 16.16 -21.80 -9.15
CA ASN A 91 16.34 -23.05 -9.86
C ASN A 91 17.31 -23.89 -9.02
N SER A 92 16.77 -24.89 -8.33
CA SER A 92 17.52 -25.96 -7.65
C SER A 92 17.32 -27.26 -8.41
#